data_AF-A0A9E1ETR1-F1
#
_entry.id   AF-A0A9E1ETR1-F1
#
_cell.length_a   1.000
_cell.length_b   1.000
_cell.length_c   1.000
_cell.angle_alpha   90.00
_cell.angle_beta   90.00
_cell.angle_gamma   90.00
#
_symmetry.space_group_name_H-M   'P 1'
#
loop_
_entity.id
_entity.type
_entity.pdbx_description
1 polymer ?
#
loop_
_entity_poly.entity_id
_entity_poly.type
_entity_poly.pdbx_seq_one_letter_code
_entity_poly.pdbx_strand_id
1 'polypeptide(L)'
;LGMLFSSVLYWIGSFAFLGVNPFASLETASFVPPFADMVSTTLFKFDFAGFVNIGWFTAITLIITFCMIDMFDTIGTLVGTASRAGMVDKDGNMPKMKEALLSDAIGTIAGAATGTSTVTTFIESASGVEAGGRTGLTALTTAVLFLACMFLAPIAAIIPGAATSAALIYVGVLMLQGLKNVNFDDMDQMLPVSIMLIGMPVSGSIGHAIGLGLISYTVVKVFSGKAKDVSVLTYVISLLFLIKFFAVV
;
A
#
# COMPACT_ATOMS: atom_id res chain seq x y z
N LEU A 1 6.42 -21.25 7.37
CA LEU A 1 7.41 -22.05 8.15
C LEU A 1 8.60 -21.22 8.64
N GLY A 2 9.25 -20.41 7.80
CA GLY A 2 10.41 -19.60 8.19
C GLY A 2 10.20 -18.70 9.40
N MET A 3 9.09 -17.95 9.44
CA MET A 3 8.75 -17.05 10.57
C MET A 3 8.55 -17.79 11.89
N LEU A 4 7.91 -18.96 11.88
CA LEU A 4 7.73 -19.78 13.08
C LEU A 4 9.05 -20.34 13.58
N PHE A 5 9.89 -20.86 12.68
CA PHE A 5 11.20 -21.40 13.03
C PHE A 5 12.14 -20.33 13.61
N SER A 6 12.18 -19.13 13.00
CA SER A 6 12.98 -18.01 13.49
C SER A 6 12.47 -17.46 14.82
N SER A 7 11.15 -17.44 15.04
CA SER A 7 10.55 -17.06 16.32
C SER A 7 10.91 -18.05 17.43
N VAL A 8 10.85 -19.35 17.15
CA VAL A 8 11.21 -20.41 18.11
C VAL A 8 12.70 -20.33 18.47
N LEU A 9 13.59 -20.14 17.49
CA LEU A 9 15.02 -19.91 17.74
C LEU A 9 15.27 -18.68 18.61
N TYR A 10 14.56 -17.59 18.34
CA TYR A 10 14.65 -16.36 19.13
C TYR A 10 14.17 -16.57 20.57
N TRP A 11 13.06 -17.28 20.78
CA TRP A 11 12.55 -17.57 22.13
C TRP A 11 13.50 -18.47 22.92
N ILE A 12 14.06 -19.50 22.28
CA ILE A 12 15.07 -20.38 22.90
C ILE A 12 16.32 -19.58 23.25
N GLY A 13 16.82 -18.71 22.37
CA GLY A 13 17.96 -17.85 22.64
C GLY A 13 17.70 -16.83 23.75
N SER A 14 16.50 -16.23 23.78
CA SER A 14 16.10 -15.27 24.81
C SER A 14 16.05 -15.90 26.20
N PHE A 15 15.54 -17.13 26.28
CA PHE A 15 15.45 -17.88 27.53
C PHE A 15 16.81 -18.45 27.97
N ALA A 16 17.59 -19.04 27.05
CA ALA A 16 18.83 -19.73 27.38
C ALA A 16 20.05 -18.82 27.54
N PHE A 17 20.13 -17.71 26.79
CA PHE A 17 21.30 -16.81 26.80
C PHE A 17 21.04 -15.45 27.47
N LEU A 18 19.84 -14.89 27.33
CA LEU A 18 19.53 -13.55 27.84
C LEU A 18 18.78 -13.59 29.19
N GLY A 19 18.26 -14.74 29.61
CA GLY A 19 17.50 -14.89 30.86
C GLY A 19 16.20 -14.10 30.89
N VAL A 20 15.74 -13.60 29.74
CA VAL A 20 14.50 -12.82 29.60
C VAL A 20 13.39 -13.75 29.16
N ASN A 21 12.25 -13.72 29.86
CA ASN A 21 11.09 -14.51 29.46
C ASN A 21 10.40 -13.86 28.24
N PRO A 22 10.44 -14.46 27.04
CA PRO A 22 9.85 -13.88 25.83
C PRO A 22 8.31 -13.81 25.90
N PHE A 23 7.70 -14.50 26.86
CA PHE A 23 6.25 -14.52 27.08
C PHE A 23 5.80 -13.56 28.19
N ALA A 24 6.69 -12.78 28.79
CA ALA A 24 6.33 -11.82 29.84
C ALA A 24 5.29 -10.77 29.36
N SER A 25 5.28 -10.45 28.07
CA SER A 25 4.28 -9.58 27.46
C SER A 25 2.86 -10.18 27.44
N LEU A 26 2.71 -11.51 27.57
CA LEU A 26 1.40 -12.18 27.61
C LEU A 26 0.75 -12.14 28.99
N GLU A 27 1.55 -12.08 30.07
CA GLU A 27 1.02 -12.06 31.44
C GLU A 27 0.19 -10.81 31.72
N THR A 28 0.50 -9.70 31.04
CA THR A 28 -0.24 -8.43 31.12
C THR A 28 -1.15 -8.16 29.92
N ALA A 29 -1.22 -9.07 28.95
CA ALA A 29 -1.95 -8.81 27.71
C ALA A 29 -3.46 -9.04 27.85
N SER A 30 -4.23 -8.06 27.43
CA SER A 30 -5.67 -8.23 27.20
C SER A 30 -5.90 -8.90 25.84
N PHE A 31 -6.64 -10.00 25.84
CA PHE A 31 -7.13 -10.66 24.61
C PHE A 31 -8.41 -10.00 24.07
N VAL A 32 -8.96 -9.02 24.80
CA VAL A 32 -10.07 -8.20 24.31
C VAL A 32 -9.49 -7.11 23.40
N PRO A 33 -9.93 -7.01 22.14
CA PRO A 33 -9.47 -5.96 21.24
C PRO A 33 -9.75 -4.58 21.85
N PRO A 34 -8.87 -3.58 21.65
CA PRO A 34 -8.98 -2.27 22.29
C PRO A 34 -10.04 -1.39 21.62
N PHE A 35 -11.29 -1.84 21.59
CA PHE A 35 -12.41 -1.12 20.99
C PHE A 35 -12.65 0.24 21.67
N ALA A 36 -12.40 0.34 22.97
CA ALA A 36 -12.53 1.61 23.70
C ALA A 36 -11.49 2.64 23.25
N ASP A 37 -10.25 2.22 22.97
CA ASP A 37 -9.21 3.10 22.47
C ASP A 37 -9.52 3.52 21.03
N MET A 38 -9.98 2.59 20.18
CA MET A 38 -10.41 2.90 18.82
C MET A 38 -11.54 3.92 18.81
N VAL A 39 -12.58 3.74 19.65
CA VAL A 39 -13.71 4.68 19.75
C VAL A 39 -13.27 6.06 20.25
N SER A 40 -12.31 6.11 21.19
CA SER A 40 -11.87 7.37 21.78
C SER A 40 -10.87 8.14 20.92
N THR A 41 -10.02 7.45 20.14
CA THR A 41 -8.89 8.06 19.45
C THR A 41 -9.02 8.12 17.93
N THR A 42 -9.64 7.14 17.28
CA THR A 42 -9.59 7.02 15.81
C THR A 42 -10.96 7.00 15.12
N LEU A 43 -11.99 6.46 15.78
CA LEU A 43 -13.32 6.30 15.20
C LEU A 43 -14.03 7.65 15.04
N PHE A 44 -14.25 8.08 13.79
CA PHE A 44 -14.86 9.37 13.42
C PHE A 44 -14.18 10.61 14.02
N LYS A 45 -12.94 10.48 14.51
CA LYS A 45 -12.14 11.59 15.06
C LYS A 45 -11.38 12.29 13.93
N PHE A 46 -12.11 12.88 13.00
CA PHE A 46 -11.52 13.60 11.88
C PHE A 46 -10.88 14.92 12.35
N ASP A 47 -9.60 15.11 12.06
CA ASP A 47 -8.89 16.35 12.37
C ASP A 47 -9.08 17.41 11.27
N PHE A 48 -10.30 17.96 11.19
CA PHE A 48 -10.58 19.09 10.28
C PHE A 48 -9.97 20.41 10.78
N ALA A 49 -9.70 20.53 12.08
CA ALA A 49 -9.13 21.74 12.67
C ALA A 49 -7.65 21.91 12.30
N GLY A 50 -6.86 20.84 12.42
CA GLY A 50 -5.51 20.77 11.88
C GLY A 50 -5.49 21.09 10.40
N PHE A 51 -6.43 20.53 9.64
CA PHE A 51 -6.56 20.72 8.19
C PHE A 51 -6.82 22.18 7.77
N VAL A 52 -7.65 22.92 8.51
CA VAL A 52 -7.90 24.35 8.25
C VAL A 52 -6.67 25.21 8.60
N ASN A 53 -5.88 24.81 9.61
CA ASN A 53 -4.69 25.54 10.03
C ASN A 53 -3.51 25.44 9.03
N ILE A 54 -3.43 24.39 8.21
CA ILE A 54 -2.36 24.21 7.20
C ILE A 54 -2.57 25.12 5.96
N GLY A 55 -3.70 25.83 5.90
CA GLY A 55 -4.07 26.71 4.80
C GLY A 55 -4.79 25.98 3.67
N TRP A 56 -5.83 26.62 3.11
CA TRP A 56 -6.74 26.02 2.13
C TRP A 56 -6.03 25.53 0.86
N PHE A 57 -4.96 26.21 0.45
CA PHE A 57 -4.15 25.83 -0.70
C PHE A 57 -3.38 24.52 -0.47
N THR A 58 -2.70 24.39 0.67
CA THR A 58 -1.97 23.18 1.07
C THR A 58 -2.93 22.01 1.24
N ALA A 59 -4.06 22.25 1.92
CA ALA A 59 -5.15 21.30 2.10
C ALA A 59 -5.66 20.72 0.78
N ILE A 60 -6.07 21.57 -0.18
CA ILE A 60 -6.55 21.12 -1.49
C ILE A 60 -5.47 20.35 -2.23
N THR A 61 -4.23 20.86 -2.21
CA THR A 61 -3.10 20.22 -2.90
C THR A 61 -2.84 18.83 -2.32
N LEU A 62 -2.87 18.65 -1.01
CA LEU A 62 -2.71 17.36 -0.35
C LEU A 62 -3.85 16.39 -0.69
N ILE A 63 -5.11 16.84 -0.65
CA ILE A 63 -6.26 16.00 -1.02
C ILE A 63 -6.11 15.49 -2.45
N ILE A 64 -5.86 16.39 -3.41
CA ILE A 64 -5.73 16.01 -4.81
C ILE A 64 -4.52 15.08 -4.99
N THR A 65 -3.40 15.39 -4.35
CA THR A 65 -2.19 14.57 -4.42
C THR A 65 -2.42 13.15 -3.89
N PHE A 66 -2.96 13.01 -2.68
CA PHE A 66 -3.23 11.69 -2.08
C PHE A 66 -4.31 10.93 -2.82
N CYS A 67 -5.37 11.60 -3.28
CA CYS A 67 -6.41 10.96 -4.10
C CYS A 67 -5.83 10.40 -5.41
N MET A 68 -4.93 11.14 -6.06
CA MET A 68 -4.29 10.66 -7.29
C MET A 68 -3.33 9.50 -7.00
N ILE A 69 -2.56 9.58 -5.91
CA ILE A 69 -1.68 8.48 -5.47
C ILE A 69 -2.50 7.22 -5.20
N ASP A 70 -3.60 7.34 -4.43
CA ASP A 70 -4.51 6.25 -4.08
C ASP A 70 -5.15 5.63 -5.33
N MET A 71 -5.62 6.46 -6.26
CA MET A 71 -6.17 5.99 -7.53
C MET A 71 -5.15 5.18 -8.34
N PHE A 72 -3.90 5.64 -8.42
CA PHE A 72 -2.85 4.90 -9.12
C PHE A 72 -2.40 3.65 -8.37
N ASP A 73 -2.37 3.68 -7.03
CA ASP A 73 -2.06 2.51 -6.21
C ASP A 73 -3.11 1.43 -6.43
N THR A 74 -4.40 1.77 -6.29
CA THR A 74 -5.50 0.84 -6.54
C THR A 74 -5.47 0.31 -7.97
N ILE A 75 -5.34 1.17 -9.00
CA ILE A 75 -5.26 0.67 -10.40
C ILE A 75 -4.05 -0.27 -10.57
N GLY A 76 -2.89 0.12 -10.06
CA GLY A 76 -1.65 -0.64 -10.20
C GLY A 76 -1.71 -2.00 -9.51
N THR A 77 -2.16 -2.04 -8.26
CA THR A 77 -2.25 -3.27 -7.46
C THR A 77 -3.38 -4.17 -7.96
N LEU A 78 -4.52 -3.61 -8.35
CA LEU A 78 -5.68 -4.35 -8.83
C LEU A 78 -5.41 -4.99 -10.20
N VAL A 79 -4.85 -4.22 -11.14
CA VAL A 79 -4.42 -4.76 -12.45
C VAL A 79 -3.24 -5.73 -12.28
N GLY A 80 -2.27 -5.42 -11.42
CA GLY A 80 -1.13 -6.30 -11.15
C GLY A 80 -1.55 -7.65 -10.56
N THR A 81 -2.48 -7.64 -9.61
CA THR A 81 -3.04 -8.84 -8.98
C THR A 81 -3.89 -9.63 -9.98
N ALA A 82 -4.77 -8.96 -10.74
CA ALA A 82 -5.60 -9.60 -11.75
C ALA A 82 -4.78 -10.21 -12.88
N SER A 83 -3.71 -9.54 -13.32
CA SER A 83 -2.79 -10.05 -14.34
C SER A 83 -2.09 -11.32 -13.88
N ARG A 84 -1.55 -11.35 -12.64
CA ARG A 84 -0.96 -12.57 -12.07
C ARG A 84 -1.96 -13.71 -11.91
N ALA A 85 -3.18 -13.38 -11.49
CA ALA A 85 -4.23 -14.35 -11.29
C ALA A 85 -4.90 -14.83 -12.59
N GLY A 86 -4.53 -14.30 -13.76
CA GLY A 86 -5.15 -14.63 -15.04
C GLY A 86 -6.61 -14.18 -15.14
N MET A 87 -6.97 -13.09 -14.46
CA MET A 87 -8.32 -12.51 -14.40
C MET A 87 -8.50 -11.29 -15.32
N VAL A 88 -7.51 -10.99 -16.16
CA VAL A 88 -7.58 -9.99 -17.22
C VAL A 88 -8.04 -10.62 -18.54
N ASP A 89 -8.65 -9.82 -19.41
CA ASP A 89 -9.04 -10.26 -20.75
C ASP A 89 -7.83 -10.45 -21.68
N LYS A 90 -8.07 -10.89 -22.92
CA LYS A 90 -7.02 -11.16 -23.92
C LYS A 90 -6.24 -9.90 -24.32
N ASP A 91 -6.83 -8.73 -24.10
CA ASP A 91 -6.24 -7.43 -24.40
C ASP A 91 -5.58 -6.81 -23.17
N GLY A 92 -5.55 -7.53 -22.03
CA GLY A 92 -4.96 -7.11 -20.77
C GLY A 92 -5.86 -6.18 -19.94
N ASN A 93 -7.11 -5.95 -20.34
CA ASN A 93 -8.05 -5.12 -19.60
C ASN A 93 -8.76 -5.94 -18.53
N MET A 94 -9.03 -5.30 -17.39
CA MET A 94 -9.78 -5.93 -16.32
C MET A 94 -11.29 -5.74 -16.52
N PRO A 95 -12.09 -6.83 -16.54
CA PRO A 95 -13.54 -6.70 -16.57
C PRO A 95 -14.04 -6.03 -15.29
N LYS A 96 -15.07 -5.18 -15.40
CA LYS A 96 -15.72 -4.50 -14.25
C LYS A 96 -14.77 -3.64 -13.40
N MET A 97 -13.80 -2.99 -14.04
CA MET A 97 -12.85 -2.10 -13.36
C MET A 97 -13.57 -0.99 -12.57
N LYS A 98 -14.69 -0.46 -13.07
CA LYS A 98 -15.46 0.58 -12.38
C LYS A 98 -16.03 0.08 -11.05
N GLU A 99 -16.60 -1.11 -11.03
CA GLU A 99 -17.16 -1.73 -9.83
C GLU A 99 -16.05 -2.08 -8.83
N ALA A 100 -14.90 -2.52 -9.33
CA ALA A 100 -13.74 -2.81 -8.51
C ALA A 100 -13.18 -1.54 -7.83
N LEU A 101 -13.02 -0.45 -8.59
CA LEU A 101 -12.64 0.87 -8.06
C LEU A 101 -13.67 1.45 -7.08
N LEU A 102 -14.96 1.22 -7.32
CA LEU A 102 -16.02 1.64 -6.39
C LEU A 102 -15.92 0.87 -5.05
N SER A 103 -15.67 -0.44 -5.10
CA SER A 103 -15.48 -1.26 -3.89
C SER A 103 -14.29 -0.78 -3.08
N ASP A 104 -13.18 -0.48 -3.75
CA ASP A 104 -11.97 0.08 -3.14
C ASP A 104 -12.24 1.44 -2.49
N ALA A 105 -12.89 2.37 -3.20
CA ALA A 105 -13.24 3.68 -2.68
C ALA A 105 -14.16 3.60 -1.44
N ILE A 106 -15.15 2.70 -1.45
CA ILE A 106 -16.01 2.45 -0.28
C ILE A 106 -15.18 1.90 0.88
N GLY A 107 -14.26 0.96 0.61
CA GLY A 107 -13.33 0.41 1.58
C GLY A 107 -12.45 1.49 2.21
N THR A 108 -11.87 2.37 1.40
CA THR A 108 -11.02 3.48 1.85
C THR A 108 -11.79 4.50 2.67
N ILE A 109 -13.03 4.85 2.30
CA ILE A 109 -13.88 5.75 3.11
C ILE A 109 -14.22 5.10 4.45
N ALA A 110 -14.58 3.81 4.47
CA ALA A 110 -14.85 3.08 5.70
C ALA A 110 -13.59 2.94 6.58
N GLY A 111 -12.43 2.73 5.96
CA GLY A 111 -11.12 2.69 6.62
C GLY A 111 -10.78 4.04 7.26
N ALA A 112 -10.92 5.13 6.52
CA ALA A 112 -10.70 6.48 7.03
C ALA A 112 -11.65 6.82 8.21
N ALA A 113 -12.91 6.37 8.15
CA ALA A 113 -13.87 6.55 9.25
C ALA A 113 -13.48 5.81 10.54
N THR A 114 -12.78 4.68 10.40
CA THR A 114 -12.25 3.90 11.52
C THR A 114 -10.83 4.30 11.93
N GLY A 115 -10.23 5.24 11.19
CA GLY A 115 -8.89 5.80 11.39
C GLY A 115 -7.74 4.88 11.00
N THR A 116 -7.96 3.94 10.07
CA THR A 116 -6.88 3.19 9.41
C THR A 116 -6.37 3.92 8.17
N SER A 117 -5.22 3.49 7.66
CA SER A 117 -4.70 3.90 6.35
C SER A 117 -5.63 3.45 5.20
N THR A 118 -5.33 3.91 3.98
CA THR A 118 -6.08 3.56 2.77
C THR A 118 -6.20 2.04 2.61
N VAL A 119 -7.38 1.57 2.23
CA VAL A 119 -7.68 0.15 2.08
C VAL A 119 -7.54 -0.18 0.60
N THR A 120 -6.55 -1.00 0.23
CA THR A 120 -6.27 -1.33 -1.16
C THR A 120 -6.14 -2.84 -1.38
N THR A 121 -6.06 -3.24 -2.65
CA THR A 121 -5.82 -4.62 -3.06
C THR A 121 -4.36 -4.99 -2.86
N PHE A 122 -4.10 -6.11 -2.18
CA PHE A 122 -2.73 -6.59 -1.95
C PHE A 122 -2.26 -7.53 -3.07
N ILE A 123 -1.04 -7.34 -3.58
CA ILE A 123 -0.46 -8.18 -4.66
C ILE A 123 -0.28 -9.64 -4.22
N GLU A 124 -0.11 -9.86 -2.93
CA GLU A 124 -0.02 -11.16 -2.29
C GLU A 124 -1.32 -11.94 -2.44
N SER A 125 -2.46 -11.25 -2.61
CA SER A 125 -3.76 -11.88 -2.86
C SER A 125 -3.76 -12.70 -4.16
N ALA A 126 -2.86 -12.41 -5.11
CA ALA A 126 -2.69 -13.22 -6.31
C ALA A 126 -2.39 -14.68 -5.96
N SER A 127 -1.58 -14.94 -4.92
CA SER A 127 -1.27 -16.30 -4.47
C SER A 127 -2.50 -17.04 -3.93
N GLY A 128 -3.43 -16.31 -3.29
CA GLY A 128 -4.71 -16.87 -2.85
C GLY A 128 -5.63 -17.23 -4.02
N VAL A 129 -5.61 -16.43 -5.08
CA VAL A 129 -6.37 -16.71 -6.31
C VAL A 129 -5.75 -17.86 -7.10
N GLU A 130 -4.42 -17.93 -7.18
CA GLU A 130 -3.67 -19.04 -7.77
C GLU A 130 -3.93 -20.37 -7.04
N ALA A 131 -4.11 -20.33 -5.72
CA ALA A 131 -4.52 -21.48 -4.91
C ALA A 131 -6.00 -21.88 -5.09
N GLY A 132 -6.78 -21.16 -5.91
CA GLY A 132 -8.17 -21.46 -6.25
C GLY A 132 -9.22 -20.49 -5.68
N GLY A 133 -8.80 -19.48 -4.92
CA GLY A 133 -9.66 -18.46 -4.31
C GLY A 133 -10.20 -17.41 -5.30
N ARG A 134 -11.06 -17.83 -6.24
CA ARG A 134 -11.56 -16.97 -7.34
C ARG A 134 -12.90 -16.29 -7.07
N THR A 135 -13.42 -16.40 -5.86
CA THR A 135 -14.76 -15.89 -5.50
C THR A 135 -14.70 -14.89 -4.36
N GLY A 136 -15.68 -13.97 -4.32
CA GLY A 136 -15.85 -13.03 -3.21
C GLY A 136 -16.08 -13.72 -1.86
N LEU A 137 -16.53 -14.98 -1.85
CA LEU A 137 -16.62 -15.78 -0.63
C LEU A 137 -15.24 -15.98 0.01
N THR A 138 -14.19 -16.15 -0.79
CA THR A 138 -12.81 -16.28 -0.28
C THR A 138 -12.38 -15.00 0.43
N ALA A 139 -12.70 -13.83 -0.15
CA ALA A 139 -12.41 -12.54 0.46
C ALA A 139 -13.21 -12.36 1.77
N LEU A 140 -14.49 -12.72 1.79
CA LEU A 140 -15.33 -12.64 2.98
C LEU A 140 -14.84 -13.57 4.10
N THR A 141 -14.52 -14.82 3.77
CA THR A 141 -13.95 -15.77 4.74
C THR A 141 -12.63 -15.25 5.30
N THR A 142 -11.76 -14.70 4.44
CA THR A 142 -10.50 -14.09 4.86
C THR A 142 -10.75 -12.93 5.82
N ALA A 143 -11.69 -12.02 5.51
CA ALA A 143 -12.06 -10.91 6.38
C ALA A 143 -12.57 -11.37 7.75
N VAL A 144 -13.43 -12.40 7.81
CA VAL A 144 -13.94 -12.97 9.07
C VAL A 144 -12.81 -13.62 9.88
N LEU A 145 -11.89 -14.32 9.22
CA LEU A 145 -10.72 -14.90 9.89
C LEU A 145 -9.79 -13.81 10.44
N PHE A 146 -9.54 -12.74 9.69
CA PHE A 146 -8.77 -11.59 10.18
C PHE A 146 -9.47 -10.88 11.35
N LEU A 147 -10.80 -10.79 11.33
CA LEU A 147 -11.58 -10.26 12.46
C LEU A 147 -11.39 -11.16 13.69
N ALA A 148 -11.45 -12.48 13.54
CA ALA A 148 -11.16 -13.42 14.63
C ALA A 148 -9.70 -13.31 15.12
N CYS A 149 -8.74 -13.01 14.23
CA CYS A 149 -7.35 -12.78 14.59
C CYS A 149 -7.13 -11.57 15.50
N MET A 150 -8.06 -10.61 15.61
CA MET A 150 -7.93 -9.51 16.58
C MET A 150 -7.84 -10.02 18.02
N PHE A 151 -8.52 -11.11 18.37
CA PHE A 151 -8.42 -11.74 19.69
C PHE A 151 -7.08 -12.45 19.89
N LEU A 152 -6.40 -12.83 18.80
CA LEU A 152 -5.08 -13.46 18.80
C LEU A 152 -3.95 -12.43 18.66
N ALA A 153 -4.26 -11.13 18.59
CA ALA A 153 -3.27 -10.07 18.46
C ALA A 153 -2.16 -10.10 19.53
N PRO A 154 -2.44 -10.41 20.81
CA PRO A 154 -1.40 -10.58 21.83
C PRO A 154 -0.38 -11.67 21.50
N ILE A 155 -0.82 -12.74 20.85
CA ILE A 155 0.04 -13.87 20.45
C ILE A 155 0.93 -13.45 19.27
N ALA A 156 0.36 -12.68 18.33
CA ALA A 156 1.14 -12.13 17.22
C ALA A 156 2.22 -11.14 17.71
N ALA A 157 1.98 -10.43 18.82
CA ALA A 157 2.94 -9.49 19.40
C ALA A 157 4.20 -10.15 20.00
N ILE A 158 4.20 -11.47 20.23
CA ILE A 158 5.37 -12.24 20.70
C ILE A 158 6.37 -12.46 19.56
N ILE A 159 5.91 -12.37 18.31
CA ILE A 159 6.75 -12.62 17.15
C ILE A 159 7.82 -11.52 17.10
N PRO A 160 9.11 -11.88 17.14
CA PRO A 160 10.18 -10.90 17.19
C PRO A 160 10.23 -10.07 15.90
N GLY A 161 10.56 -8.79 16.05
CA GLY A 161 10.70 -7.85 14.93
C GLY A 161 11.67 -8.32 13.85
N ALA A 162 12.71 -9.08 14.20
CA ALA A 162 13.64 -9.67 13.24
C ALA A 162 12.95 -10.69 12.31
N ALA A 163 12.01 -11.49 12.83
CA ALA A 163 11.28 -12.48 12.05
C ALA A 163 10.24 -11.83 11.13
N THR A 164 9.54 -10.80 11.61
CA THR A 164 8.60 -10.03 10.79
C THR A 164 9.32 -9.21 9.72
N SER A 165 10.45 -8.58 10.04
CA SER A 165 11.25 -7.82 9.07
C SER A 165 11.73 -8.67 7.90
N ALA A 166 12.21 -9.90 8.17
CA ALA A 166 12.63 -10.81 7.10
C ALA A 166 11.47 -11.19 6.16
N ALA A 167 10.27 -11.39 6.72
CA ALA A 167 9.07 -11.65 5.92
C ALA A 167 8.69 -10.42 5.07
N LEU A 168 8.74 -9.21 5.64
CA LEU A 168 8.48 -7.97 4.92
C LEU A 168 9.49 -7.70 3.81
N ILE A 169 10.78 -8.02 4.02
CA ILE A 169 11.81 -7.92 2.96
C ILE A 169 11.48 -8.86 1.81
N TYR A 170 11.12 -10.12 2.11
CA TYR A 170 10.74 -11.09 1.08
C TYR A 170 9.51 -10.63 0.30
N VAL A 171 8.50 -10.11 0.99
CA VAL A 171 7.32 -9.51 0.37
C VAL A 171 7.70 -8.35 -0.54
N GLY A 172 8.55 -7.43 -0.09
CA GLY A 172 9.04 -6.32 -0.92
C GLY A 172 9.75 -6.80 -2.19
N VAL A 173 10.54 -7.89 -2.10
CA VAL A 173 11.17 -8.51 -3.29
C VAL A 173 10.13 -9.10 -4.24
N LEU A 174 9.04 -9.68 -3.74
CA LEU A 174 7.94 -10.14 -4.59
C LEU A 174 7.23 -8.98 -5.30
N MET A 175 7.05 -7.84 -4.63
CA MET A 175 6.47 -6.64 -5.23
C MET A 175 7.34 -6.10 -6.38
N LEU A 176 8.68 -6.19 -6.28
CA LEU A 176 9.60 -5.80 -7.36
C LEU A 176 9.45 -6.65 -8.63
N GLN A 177 8.85 -7.85 -8.55
CA GLN A 177 8.61 -8.66 -9.75
C GLN A 177 7.65 -7.97 -10.74
N GLY A 178 6.85 -6.99 -10.30
CA GLY A 178 6.05 -6.15 -11.20
C GLY A 178 6.89 -5.38 -12.22
N LEU A 179 8.15 -5.07 -11.89
CA LEU A 179 9.09 -4.42 -12.82
C LEU A 179 9.36 -5.26 -14.07
N LYS A 180 9.20 -6.58 -14.02
CA LYS A 180 9.38 -7.46 -15.18
C LYS A 180 8.41 -7.14 -16.33
N ASN A 181 7.26 -6.52 -16.03
CA ASN A 181 6.27 -6.14 -17.02
C ASN A 181 6.57 -4.77 -17.67
N VAL A 182 7.58 -4.04 -17.20
CA VAL A 182 7.99 -2.76 -17.78
C VAL A 182 8.86 -3.02 -19.00
N ASN A 183 8.60 -2.28 -20.08
CA ASN A 183 9.46 -2.32 -21.26
C ASN A 183 10.71 -1.45 -21.02
N PHE A 184 11.83 -2.09 -20.69
CA PHE A 184 13.11 -1.40 -20.46
C PHE A 184 13.78 -0.90 -21.73
N ASP A 185 13.33 -1.33 -22.91
CA ASP A 185 13.86 -0.84 -24.18
C ASP A 185 13.26 0.53 -24.57
N ASP A 186 12.12 0.90 -23.96
CA ASP A 186 11.49 2.21 -24.19
C ASP A 186 11.91 3.23 -23.13
N MET A 187 12.66 4.24 -23.56
CA MET A 187 13.14 5.32 -22.71
C MET A 187 11.99 6.13 -22.08
N ASP A 188 10.82 6.16 -22.73
CA ASP A 188 9.61 6.81 -22.22
C ASP A 188 9.07 6.13 -20.94
N GLN A 189 9.35 4.84 -20.73
CA GLN A 189 8.93 4.07 -19.55
C GLN A 189 10.07 3.85 -18.56
N MET A 190 11.29 3.60 -19.07
CA MET A 190 12.45 3.30 -18.24
C MET A 190 12.81 4.44 -17.30
N LEU A 191 12.83 5.69 -17.80
CA LEU A 191 13.26 6.85 -17.00
C LEU A 191 12.31 7.13 -15.81
N PRO A 192 10.97 7.21 -16.00
CA PRO A 192 10.03 7.39 -14.90
C PRO A 192 10.09 6.28 -13.84
N VAL A 193 10.17 5.01 -14.28
CA VAL A 193 10.24 3.86 -13.38
C VAL A 193 11.53 3.87 -12.56
N SER A 194 12.65 4.23 -13.18
CA SER A 194 13.94 4.33 -12.47
C SER A 194 13.94 5.45 -11.43
N ILE A 195 13.36 6.60 -11.76
CA ILE A 195 13.21 7.73 -10.83
C ILE A 195 12.31 7.37 -9.66
N MET A 196 11.21 6.65 -9.89
CA MET A 196 10.35 6.17 -8.81
C MET A 196 11.09 5.20 -7.89
N LEU A 197 11.81 4.23 -8.46
CA LEU A 197 12.52 3.20 -7.70
C LEU A 197 13.63 3.77 -6.80
N ILE A 198 14.37 4.77 -7.30
CA ILE A 198 15.43 5.44 -6.53
C ILE A 198 14.83 6.51 -5.61
N GLY A 199 13.81 7.24 -6.08
CA GLY A 199 13.21 8.35 -5.37
C GLY A 199 12.48 7.92 -4.10
N MET A 200 11.88 6.73 -4.07
CA MET A 200 11.13 6.25 -2.90
C MET A 200 12.03 6.09 -1.66
N PRO A 201 13.13 5.30 -1.69
CA PRO A 201 14.03 5.21 -0.55
C PRO A 201 14.72 6.53 -0.19
N VAL A 202 15.13 7.32 -1.20
CA VAL A 202 15.91 8.54 -1.00
C VAL A 202 15.08 9.65 -0.35
N SER A 203 13.82 9.81 -0.77
CA SER A 203 12.94 10.84 -0.21
C SER A 203 12.22 10.41 1.07
N GLY A 204 12.24 9.11 1.41
CA GLY A 204 11.44 8.55 2.50
C GLY A 204 9.93 8.69 2.27
N SER A 205 9.48 9.01 1.05
CA SER A 205 8.09 9.32 0.76
C SER A 205 7.66 8.82 -0.61
N ILE A 206 6.73 7.87 -0.60
CA ILE A 206 6.14 7.29 -1.81
C ILE A 206 5.52 8.38 -2.70
N GLY A 207 4.81 9.34 -2.09
CA GLY A 207 4.17 10.42 -2.83
C GLY A 207 5.14 11.35 -3.56
N HIS A 208 6.32 11.63 -2.99
CA HIS A 208 7.33 12.44 -3.66
C HIS A 208 7.95 11.69 -4.86
N ALA A 209 8.24 10.41 -4.69
CA ALA A 209 8.79 9.59 -5.76
C ALA A 209 7.81 9.40 -6.93
N ILE A 210 6.53 9.12 -6.64
CA ILE A 210 5.47 9.03 -7.67
C ILE A 210 5.33 10.37 -8.40
N GLY A 211 5.33 11.48 -7.66
CA GLY A 211 5.29 12.83 -8.25
C GLY A 211 6.44 13.09 -9.22
N LEU A 212 7.67 12.79 -8.82
CA LEU A 212 8.85 12.90 -9.69
C LEU A 212 8.78 11.96 -10.91
N GLY A 213 8.27 10.74 -10.72
CA GLY A 213 8.02 9.79 -11.80
C GLY A 213 7.04 10.31 -12.84
N LEU A 214 5.90 10.86 -12.41
CA LEU A 214 4.88 11.43 -13.31
C LEU A 214 5.40 12.66 -14.05
N ILE A 215 6.14 13.55 -13.37
CA ILE A 215 6.80 14.70 -14.00
C ILE A 215 7.79 14.20 -15.07
N SER A 216 8.62 13.21 -14.74
CA SER A 216 9.55 12.64 -15.71
C SER A 216 8.82 12.03 -16.90
N TYR A 217 7.70 11.32 -16.68
CA TYR A 217 6.93 10.69 -17.75
C TYR A 217 6.36 11.73 -18.72
N THR A 218 5.76 12.79 -18.19
CA THR A 218 5.19 13.87 -19.01
C THR A 218 6.28 14.62 -19.78
N VAL A 219 7.39 14.96 -19.13
CA VAL A 219 8.53 15.63 -19.78
C VAL A 219 9.07 14.78 -20.93
N VAL A 220 9.38 13.51 -20.69
CA VAL A 220 9.94 12.63 -21.73
C VAL A 220 8.97 12.48 -22.90
N LYS A 221 7.68 12.20 -22.65
CA LYS A 221 6.68 12.07 -23.72
C LYS A 221 6.48 13.35 -24.53
N VAL A 222 6.60 14.54 -23.91
CA VAL A 222 6.56 15.82 -24.63
C VAL A 222 7.76 15.96 -25.57
N PHE A 223 8.97 15.72 -25.06
CA PHE A 223 10.20 15.86 -25.84
C PHE A 223 10.39 14.75 -26.90
N SER A 224 9.86 13.56 -26.66
CA SER A 224 9.82 12.44 -27.61
C SER A 224 8.77 12.62 -28.74
N GLY A 225 8.03 13.74 -28.78
CA GLY A 225 7.01 14.02 -29.80
C GLY A 225 5.72 13.20 -29.66
N LYS A 226 5.61 12.37 -28.61
CA LYS A 226 4.43 11.54 -28.28
C LYS A 226 3.48 12.23 -27.29
N ALA A 227 3.45 13.56 -27.31
CA ALA A 227 2.68 14.37 -26.38
C ALA A 227 1.17 14.08 -26.36
N LYS A 228 0.63 13.54 -27.48
CA LYS A 228 -0.78 13.17 -27.65
C LYS A 228 -1.17 11.87 -26.91
N ASP A 229 -0.20 11.03 -26.56
CA ASP A 229 -0.44 9.78 -25.84
C ASP A 229 -0.61 10.01 -24.33
N VAL A 230 -0.30 11.21 -23.84
CA VAL A 230 -0.38 11.57 -22.43
C VAL A 230 -1.77 12.15 -22.17
N SER A 231 -2.50 11.55 -21.23
CA SER A 231 -3.81 12.07 -20.84
C SER A 231 -3.68 13.48 -20.25
N VAL A 232 -4.67 14.33 -20.51
CA VAL A 232 -4.75 15.69 -19.94
C VAL A 232 -4.63 15.66 -18.41
N LEU A 233 -5.17 14.62 -17.79
CA LEU A 233 -5.08 14.38 -16.35
C LEU A 233 -3.63 14.26 -15.88
N THR A 234 -2.79 13.52 -16.61
CA THR A 234 -1.38 13.29 -16.24
C THR A 234 -0.57 14.59 -16.31
N TYR A 235 -0.89 15.49 -17.26
CA TYR A 235 -0.31 16.82 -17.31
C TYR A 235 -0.69 17.69 -16.11
N VAL A 236 -1.99 17.71 -15.76
CA VAL A 236 -2.49 18.49 -14.62
C VAL A 236 -1.82 18.01 -13.33
N ILE A 237 -1.71 16.70 -13.13
CA ILE A 237 -1.08 16.11 -11.95
C ILE A 237 0.41 16.45 -11.89
N SER A 238 1.13 16.30 -13.00
CA SER A 238 2.56 16.65 -13.06
C SER A 238 2.80 18.12 -12.77
N LEU A 239 1.92 19.01 -13.23
CA LEU A 239 1.98 20.43 -12.92
C LEU A 239 1.70 20.70 -11.44
N LEU A 240 0.72 20.05 -10.83
CA LEU A 240 0.43 20.17 -9.40
C LEU A 240 1.62 19.70 -8.55
N PHE A 241 2.26 18.58 -8.90
CA PHE A 241 3.47 18.14 -8.21
C PHE A 241 4.63 19.10 -8.40
N LEU A 242 4.82 19.67 -9.60
CA LEU A 242 5.82 20.72 -9.82
C LEU A 242 5.58 21.92 -8.91
N ILE A 243 4.34 22.39 -8.79
CA ILE A 243 3.98 23.48 -7.89
C ILE A 243 4.25 23.09 -6.44
N LYS A 244 3.89 21.89 -6.01
CA LYS A 244 4.20 21.40 -4.66
C LYS A 244 5.71 21.42 -4.40
N PHE A 245 6.52 20.87 -5.30
CA PHE A 245 7.98 20.76 -5.11
C PHE A 245 8.70 22.11 -5.11
N PHE A 246 8.26 23.08 -5.92
CA PHE A 246 8.97 24.34 -6.12
C PHE A 246 8.34 25.54 -5.41
N ALA A 247 7.05 25.52 -5.12
CA ALA A 247 6.32 26.65 -4.51
C ALA A 247 5.86 26.39 -3.07
N VAL A 248 5.81 25.14 -2.61
CA VAL A 248 5.40 24.77 -1.25
C VAL A 248 6.56 23.99 -0.59
N VAL A 249 7.56 24.73 -0.11
CA VAL A 249 8.63 24.18 0.74
C VAL A 249 8.14 24.08 2.17
#